data_AF-A0A7G8W885-F1
#
_entry.id   AF-A0A7G8W885-F1
#
_cell.length_a   1.000
_cell.length_b   1.000
_cell.length_c   1.000
_cell.angle_alpha   90.00
_cell.angle_beta   90.00
_cell.angle_gamma   90.00
#
_symmetry.space_group_name_H-M   'P 1'
#
loop_
_entity.id
_entity.type
_entity.pdbx_description
1 polymer ?
#
loop_
_entity_poly.entity_id
_entity_poly.type
_entity_poly.pdbx_seq_one_letter_code
_entity_poly.pdbx_strand_id
1 'polypeptide(L)'
;MGLSEMYFWMIIIICSFLNLAIITSSEDLKDKNRYKKYLKISFIIGLIGIIMFLTNWNYLCGYQCLVFTFSPLITLLVCKAIMIFSKKITKKEGFQIYKKPQIIGVSKIELSDGIYQENKGNLKNENYYKWYTAFISVTPIIISLILLILIKENTC
;
A
#
# COMPACT_ATOMS: atom_id res chain seq x y z
N MET A 1 18.63 -24.00 -7.46
CA MET A 1 18.53 -22.62 -6.93
C MET A 1 19.54 -22.50 -5.79
N GLY A 2 20.47 -21.56 -5.89
CA GLY A 2 21.46 -21.36 -4.83
C GLY A 2 20.83 -20.76 -3.56
N LEU A 3 21.43 -20.98 -2.38
CA LEU A 3 20.94 -20.44 -1.11
C LEU A 3 20.75 -18.90 -1.18
N SER A 4 21.70 -18.23 -1.85
CA SER A 4 21.69 -16.77 -2.11
C SER A 4 20.49 -16.32 -2.95
N GLU A 5 20.09 -17.11 -3.94
CA GLU A 5 18.96 -16.82 -4.82
C GLU A 5 17.63 -17.00 -4.08
N MET A 6 17.52 -18.04 -3.24
CA MET A 6 16.34 -18.26 -2.40
C MET A 6 16.09 -17.09 -1.44
N TYR A 7 17.14 -16.58 -0.79
CA TYR A 7 17.04 -15.42 0.09
C TYR A 7 16.62 -14.14 -0.64
N PHE A 8 17.13 -13.93 -1.86
CA PHE A 8 16.69 -12.82 -2.71
C PHE A 8 15.17 -12.86 -2.93
N TRP A 9 14.63 -14.01 -3.36
CA TRP A 9 13.19 -14.14 -3.60
C TRP A 9 12.35 -14.02 -2.33
N MET A 10 12.84 -14.52 -1.19
CA MET A 10 12.20 -14.29 0.10
C MET A 10 12.05 -12.80 0.43
N ILE A 11 13.09 -11.99 0.19
CA ILE A 11 13.04 -10.54 0.43
C ILE A 11 11.97 -9.88 -0.46
N ILE A 12 11.90 -10.26 -1.73
CA ILE A 12 10.89 -9.76 -2.68
C ILE A 12 9.47 -10.11 -2.22
N ILE A 13 9.26 -11.34 -1.76
CA ILE A 13 7.97 -11.79 -1.21
C ILE A 13 7.60 -10.98 0.03
N ILE A 14 8.53 -10.76 0.96
CA ILE A 14 8.31 -9.95 2.16
C ILE A 14 7.92 -8.51 1.79
N CYS A 15 8.62 -7.90 0.82
CA CYS A 15 8.27 -6.56 0.34
C CYS A 15 6.85 -6.52 -0.25
N SER A 16 6.45 -7.57 -0.96
CA SER A 16 5.10 -7.69 -1.55
C SER A 16 4.02 -7.82 -0.47
N PHE A 17 4.26 -8.61 0.59
CA PHE A 17 3.36 -8.68 1.74
C PHE A 17 3.25 -7.34 2.46
N LEU A 18 4.35 -6.61 2.59
CA LEU A 18 4.35 -5.28 3.20
C LEU A 18 3.53 -4.27 2.38
N ASN A 19 3.61 -4.30 1.04
CA ASN A 19 2.73 -3.48 0.20
C ASN A 19 1.26 -3.76 0.47
N LEU A 20 0.89 -5.04 0.50
CA LEU A 20 -0.49 -5.43 0.78
C LEU A 20 -0.93 -4.95 2.16
N ALA A 21 -0.08 -5.11 3.18
CA ALA A 21 -0.35 -4.65 4.53
C ALA A 21 -0.56 -3.12 4.58
N ILE A 22 0.25 -2.33 3.85
CA ILE A 22 0.12 -0.86 3.79
C ILE A 22 -1.21 -0.45 3.13
N ILE A 23 -1.62 -1.15 2.06
CA ILE A 23 -2.88 -0.85 1.36
C ILE A 23 -4.10 -1.19 2.25
N THR A 24 -4.08 -2.33 2.92
CA THR A 24 -5.20 -2.77 3.77
C THR A 24 -5.31 -1.97 5.06
N SER A 25 -4.18 -1.55 5.63
CA SER A 25 -4.10 -0.66 6.80
C SER A 25 -3.98 0.82 6.43
N SER A 26 -4.37 1.21 5.22
CA SER A 26 -4.18 2.60 4.76
C SER A 26 -4.90 3.62 5.65
N GLU A 27 -6.01 3.25 6.29
CA GLU A 27 -6.71 4.09 7.29
C GLU A 27 -5.80 4.49 8.46
N ASP A 28 -4.90 3.61 8.90
CA ASP A 28 -3.97 3.88 10.00
C ASP A 28 -2.90 4.92 9.62
N LEU A 29 -2.66 5.14 8.33
CA LEU A 29 -1.70 6.15 7.84
C LEU A 29 -2.21 7.58 8.02
N LYS A 30 -3.48 7.77 8.42
CA LYS A 30 -4.00 9.08 8.84
C LYS A 30 -3.30 9.59 10.11
N ASP A 31 -2.93 8.68 11.01
CA ASP A 31 -2.15 8.99 12.21
C ASP A 31 -0.69 9.33 11.83
N LYS A 32 -0.22 10.51 12.25
CA LYS A 32 1.12 11.02 11.94
C LYS A 32 2.24 10.15 12.54
N ASN A 33 2.05 9.63 13.75
CA ASN A 33 3.04 8.81 14.44
C ASN A 33 3.16 7.44 13.78
N ARG A 34 2.04 6.80 13.46
CA ARG A 34 2.02 5.53 12.71
C ARG A 34 2.65 5.69 11.33
N TYR A 35 2.27 6.74 10.60
CA TYR A 35 2.86 7.05 9.29
C TYR A 35 4.39 7.20 9.36
N LYS A 36 4.92 7.96 10.33
CA LYS A 36 6.36 8.15 10.51
C LYS A 36 7.08 6.82 10.83
N LYS A 37 6.44 5.93 11.59
CA LYS A 37 6.97 4.60 11.90
C LYS A 37 7.08 3.74 10.63
N TYR A 38 6.00 3.63 9.86
CA TYR A 38 6.01 2.87 8.61
C TYR A 38 7.00 3.46 7.59
N LEU A 39 7.07 4.79 7.48
CA LEU A 39 8.04 5.46 6.59
C LEU A 39 9.48 5.07 6.94
N LYS A 40 9.85 5.04 8.23
CA LYS A 40 11.18 4.60 8.66
C LYS A 40 11.46 3.14 8.27
N ILE A 41 10.50 2.25 8.53
CA ILE A 41 10.65 0.81 8.22
C ILE A 41 10.81 0.60 6.71
N SER A 42 9.91 1.17 5.91
CA SER A 42 9.96 1.05 4.45
C SER A 42 11.22 1.67 3.85
N PHE A 43 11.72 2.76 4.44
CA PHE A 43 12.99 3.37 4.02
C PHE A 43 14.19 2.46 4.30
N ILE A 44 14.26 1.83 5.48
CA ILE A 44 15.34 0.87 5.81
C ILE A 44 15.32 -0.32 4.85
N ILE A 45 14.14 -0.84 4.50
CA ILE A 45 14.01 -1.94 3.53
C ILE A 45 14.51 -1.51 2.15
N GLY A 46 14.20 -0.28 1.73
CA GLY A 46 14.75 0.29 0.49
C GLY A 46 16.29 0.36 0.50
N LEU A 47 16.90 0.73 1.63
CA LEU A 47 18.36 0.74 1.78
C LEU A 47 18.97 -0.67 1.65
N ILE A 48 18.29 -1.70 2.15
CA ILE A 48 18.71 -3.10 1.93
C ILE A 48 18.75 -3.40 0.43
N GLY A 49 17.76 -2.94 -0.32
CA GLY A 49 17.74 -3.04 -1.78
C GLY A 49 18.93 -2.38 -2.47
N ILE A 50 19.36 -1.20 -2.00
CA ILE A 50 20.57 -0.53 -2.51
C ILE A 50 21.80 -1.40 -2.29
N ILE A 51 21.94 -1.98 -1.08
CA ILE A 51 23.06 -2.88 -0.78
C ILE A 51 23.03 -4.09 -1.71
N MET A 52 21.87 -4.74 -1.86
CA MET A 52 21.71 -5.89 -2.76
C MET A 52 22.08 -5.55 -4.21
N PHE A 53 21.69 -4.36 -4.68
CA PHE A 53 22.05 -3.89 -6.00
C PHE A 53 23.57 -3.68 -6.15
N LEU A 54 24.20 -2.97 -5.21
CA LEU A 54 25.63 -2.66 -5.24
C LEU A 54 26.52 -3.90 -5.11
N THR A 55 26.07 -4.94 -4.40
CA THR A 55 26.81 -6.20 -4.27
C THR A 55 26.55 -7.16 -5.44
N ASN A 56 25.89 -6.72 -6.52
CA ASN A 56 25.40 -7.57 -7.62
C ASN A 56 24.58 -8.77 -7.14
N TRP A 57 23.93 -8.64 -5.98
CA TRP A 57 22.99 -9.62 -5.45
C TRP A 57 21.57 -9.33 -5.95
N ASN A 58 21.48 -9.04 -7.24
CA ASN A 58 20.23 -8.88 -7.97
C ASN A 58 20.12 -10.01 -8.99
N TYR A 59 19.04 -10.79 -8.92
CA TYR A 59 18.72 -11.82 -9.91
C TYR A 59 17.66 -11.34 -10.91
N LEU A 60 17.24 -10.08 -10.77
CA LEU A 60 16.34 -9.39 -11.68
C LEU A 60 17.14 -8.44 -12.56
N CYS A 61 16.59 -8.11 -13.72
CA CYS A 61 17.29 -7.29 -14.69
C CYS A 61 17.32 -5.81 -14.29
N GLY A 62 18.47 -5.16 -14.55
CA GLY A 62 18.67 -3.73 -14.30
C GLY A 62 18.34 -3.32 -12.87
N TYR A 63 17.52 -2.28 -12.73
CA TYR A 63 17.15 -1.72 -11.42
C TYR A 63 15.86 -2.32 -10.83
N GLN A 64 15.34 -3.41 -11.38
CA GLN A 64 14.07 -4.01 -10.93
C GLN A 64 14.10 -4.40 -9.44
N CYS A 65 15.23 -4.88 -8.92
CA CYS A 65 15.40 -5.18 -7.49
C CYS A 65 15.13 -3.94 -6.60
N LEU A 66 15.60 -2.75 -7.02
CA LEU A 66 15.34 -1.51 -6.30
C LEU A 66 13.85 -1.15 -6.31
N VAL A 67 13.16 -1.37 -7.43
CA VAL A 67 11.72 -1.11 -7.52
C VAL A 67 10.95 -1.95 -6.51
N PHE A 68 11.26 -3.24 -6.40
CA PHE A 68 10.59 -4.11 -5.44
C PHE A 68 10.92 -3.77 -3.99
N THR A 69 12.17 -3.47 -3.67
CA THR A 69 12.58 -3.15 -2.29
C THR A 69 12.11 -1.76 -1.84
N PHE A 70 12.01 -0.79 -2.74
CA PHE A 70 11.39 0.52 -2.47
C PHE A 70 9.87 0.54 -2.62
N SER A 71 9.25 -0.52 -3.16
CA SER A 71 7.80 -0.56 -3.37
C SER A 71 6.97 -0.29 -2.10
N PRO A 72 7.35 -0.73 -0.88
CA PRO A 72 6.60 -0.37 0.33
C PRO A 72 6.65 1.12 0.62
N LEU A 73 7.79 1.76 0.36
CA LEU A 73 7.94 3.21 0.54
C LEU A 73 7.10 3.98 -0.49
N ILE A 74 7.17 3.57 -1.75
CA ILE A 74 6.40 4.18 -2.84
C ILE A 74 4.90 4.03 -2.55
N THR A 75 4.45 2.83 -2.18
CA THR A 75 3.05 2.56 -1.82
C THR A 75 2.59 3.46 -0.68
N LEU A 76 3.38 3.59 0.38
CA LEU A 76 3.08 4.46 1.51
C LEU A 76 2.98 5.95 1.12
N LEU A 77 3.89 6.43 0.27
CA LEU A 77 3.84 7.81 -0.24
C LEU A 77 2.62 8.06 -1.12
N VAL A 78 2.31 7.13 -2.03
CA VAL A 78 1.15 7.20 -2.92
C VAL A 78 -0.14 7.19 -2.12
N CYS A 79 -0.32 6.27 -1.16
CA CYS A 79 -1.50 6.23 -0.30
C CYS A 79 -1.67 7.55 0.47
N LYS A 80 -0.59 8.12 1.00
CA LYS A 80 -0.64 9.41 1.71
C LYS A 80 -1.01 10.57 0.78
N ALA A 81 -0.48 10.58 -0.44
CA ALA A 81 -0.82 11.57 -1.45
C ALA A 81 -2.31 11.50 -1.83
N ILE A 82 -2.83 10.28 -2.04
CA ILE A 82 -4.26 10.05 -2.33
C ILE A 82 -5.13 10.58 -1.20
N MET A 83 -4.79 10.30 0.07
CA MET A 83 -5.54 10.83 1.22
C MET A 83 -5.62 12.35 1.23
N ILE A 84 -4.48 13.02 1.02
CA ILE A 84 -4.38 14.48 1.03
C ILE A 84 -5.18 15.06 -0.14
N PHE A 85 -5.02 14.49 -1.34
CA PHE A 85 -5.71 14.94 -2.55
C PHE A 85 -7.23 14.75 -2.44
N SER A 86 -7.65 13.59 -1.95
CA SER A 86 -9.06 13.24 -1.73
C SER A 86 -9.71 14.19 -0.73
N LYS A 87 -9.02 14.49 0.38
CA LYS A 87 -9.47 15.49 1.38
C LYS A 87 -9.54 16.91 0.79
N LYS A 88 -8.61 17.28 -0.09
CA LYS A 88 -8.59 18.60 -0.73
C LYS A 88 -9.74 18.79 -1.72
N ILE A 89 -10.05 17.79 -2.54
CA ILE A 89 -11.11 17.87 -3.55
C ILE A 89 -12.50 17.85 -2.92
N THR A 90 -12.74 16.88 -2.05
CA THR A 90 -14.11 16.62 -1.55
C THR A 90 -14.41 17.31 -0.23
N LYS A 91 -13.41 17.97 0.36
CA LYS A 91 -13.44 18.57 1.71
C LYS A 91 -13.80 17.57 2.83
N LYS A 92 -13.79 16.27 2.54
CA LYS A 92 -14.18 15.17 3.43
C LYS A 92 -13.04 14.17 3.54
N GLU A 93 -12.93 13.52 4.69
CA GLU A 93 -11.98 12.42 4.86
C GLU A 93 -12.48 11.19 4.10
N GLY A 94 -11.63 10.59 3.27
CA GLY A 94 -11.92 9.32 2.60
C GLY A 94 -11.87 8.18 3.61
N PHE A 95 -12.78 7.21 3.49
CA PHE A 95 -12.81 6.00 4.30
C PHE A 95 -12.87 4.78 3.40
N GLN A 96 -12.08 3.76 3.71
CA GLN A 96 -12.17 2.46 3.06
C GLN A 96 -13.46 1.73 3.47
N ILE A 97 -14.28 1.34 2.49
CA ILE A 97 -15.43 0.46 2.72
C ILE A 97 -14.94 -0.98 2.68
N TYR A 98 -14.85 -1.61 3.84
CA TYR A 98 -14.69 -3.07 3.92
C TYR A 98 -16.04 -3.71 3.62
N LYS A 99 -16.15 -4.53 2.57
CA LYS A 99 -17.37 -5.24 2.20
C LYS A 99 -17.80 -6.16 3.35
N LYS A 100 -18.70 -5.68 4.22
CA LYS A 100 -19.78 -6.50 4.75
C LYS A 100 -21.09 -5.93 4.20
N PRO A 101 -22.01 -6.76 3.68
CA PRO A 101 -23.32 -6.29 3.25
C PRO A 101 -24.03 -5.67 4.46
N GLN A 102 -24.31 -4.37 4.41
CA GLN A 102 -25.14 -3.70 5.39
C GLN A 102 -26.60 -4.08 5.13
N ILE A 103 -27.23 -4.73 6.12
CA ILE A 103 -28.69 -4.83 6.17
C ILE A 103 -29.21 -3.43 6.50
N ILE A 104 -30.12 -2.95 5.67
CA ILE A 104 -30.74 -1.62 5.72
C ILE A 104 -31.26 -1.34 7.14
N GLY A 105 -30.75 -0.28 7.78
CA GLY A 105 -31.32 0.28 9.02
C GLY A 105 -30.47 0.21 10.29
N VAL A 106 -29.29 -0.43 10.28
CA VAL A 106 -28.44 -0.53 11.47
C VAL A 106 -27.14 0.26 11.29
N SER A 107 -26.93 1.29 12.12
CA SER A 107 -25.74 2.17 12.14
C SER A 107 -24.46 1.50 12.66
N LYS A 108 -24.55 0.21 13.00
CA LYS A 108 -23.48 -0.61 13.55
C LYS A 108 -23.24 -1.82 12.64
N ILE A 109 -22.01 -1.96 12.14
CA ILE A 109 -21.59 -3.17 11.44
C ILE A 109 -21.13 -4.16 12.50
N GLU A 110 -21.75 -5.33 12.54
CA GLU A 110 -21.29 -6.44 13.38
C GLU A 110 -20.08 -7.11 12.71
N LEU A 111 -18.90 -6.92 13.30
CA LEU A 111 -17.64 -7.46 12.78
C LEU A 111 -17.49 -8.95 13.13
N SER A 112 -18.00 -9.36 14.28
CA SER A 112 -18.06 -10.71 14.84
C SER A 112 -19.15 -10.72 15.91
N ASP A 113 -19.61 -11.89 16.36
CA ASP A 113 -20.65 -12.01 17.40
C ASP A 113 -20.34 -11.10 18.60
N GLY A 114 -21.16 -10.06 18.78
CA GLY A 114 -21.03 -9.10 19.88
C GLY A 114 -20.01 -7.96 19.69
N ILE A 115 -19.31 -7.87 18.57
CA ILE A 115 -18.39 -6.75 18.25
C ILE A 115 -19.06 -5.81 17.23
N TYR A 116 -19.56 -4.69 17.74
CA TYR A 116 -20.16 -3.64 16.92
C TYR A 116 -19.18 -2.49 16.71
N GLN A 117 -18.94 -2.12 15.44
CA GLN A 117 -18.19 -0.91 15.11
C GLN A 117 -19.10 0.13 14.48
N GLU A 118 -19.02 1.37 14.96
CA GLU A 118 -19.73 2.50 14.38
C GLU A 118 -19.19 2.83 12.99
N ASN A 119 -20.09 2.95 12.02
CA ASN A 119 -19.73 3.40 10.68
C ASN A 119 -19.33 4.88 10.72
N LYS A 120 -18.02 5.15 10.65
CA LYS A 120 -17.49 6.53 10.61
C LYS A 120 -17.82 7.25 9.30
N GLY A 121 -18.25 6.52 8.28
CA GLY A 121 -18.67 7.08 6.99
C GLY A 121 -20.15 7.49 7.00
N ASN A 122 -20.42 8.75 6.64
CA ASN A 122 -21.79 9.18 6.34
C ASN A 122 -22.33 8.44 5.08
N LEU A 123 -23.31 7.56 5.27
CA LEU A 123 -23.95 6.75 4.21
C LEU A 123 -24.42 7.56 2.99
N LYS A 124 -24.70 8.86 3.15
CA LYS A 124 -25.05 9.75 2.03
C LYS A 124 -23.94 9.89 0.98
N ASN A 125 -22.69 9.53 1.30
CA ASN A 125 -21.54 9.65 0.40
C ASN A 125 -20.93 8.28 0.03
N GLU A 126 -21.72 7.21 0.05
CA GLU A 126 -21.25 5.84 -0.24
C GLU A 126 -20.48 5.75 -1.57
N ASN A 127 -20.96 6.42 -2.63
CA ASN A 127 -20.29 6.42 -3.94
C ASN A 127 -18.87 7.02 -3.86
N TYR A 128 -18.69 8.10 -3.08
CA TYR A 128 -17.38 8.70 -2.87
C TYR A 128 -16.44 7.75 -2.12
N TYR A 129 -16.91 7.09 -1.06
CA TYR A 129 -16.10 6.14 -0.31
C TYR A 129 -15.77 4.87 -1.12
N LYS A 130 -16.68 4.39 -1.97
CA LYS A 130 -16.40 3.31 -2.94
C LYS A 130 -15.29 3.71 -3.90
N TRP A 131 -15.40 4.90 -4.50
CA TRP A 131 -14.39 5.43 -5.41
C TRP A 131 -13.03 5.59 -4.71
N TYR A 132 -13.02 6.18 -3.52
CA TYR A 132 -11.80 6.33 -2.70
C TYR A 132 -11.16 4.98 -2.38
N THR A 133 -11.94 3.99 -1.97
CA THR A 133 -11.45 2.63 -1.63
C THR A 133 -10.80 1.97 -2.85
N ALA A 134 -11.45 2.06 -4.01
CA ALA A 134 -10.90 1.52 -5.25
C ALA A 134 -9.60 2.24 -5.63
N PHE A 135 -9.60 3.56 -5.55
CA PHE A 135 -8.46 4.39 -5.95
C PHE A 135 -7.24 4.14 -5.06
N ILE A 136 -7.41 4.16 -3.74
CA ILE A 136 -6.29 3.93 -2.81
C ILE A 136 -5.71 2.51 -2.89
N SER A 137 -6.51 1.53 -3.32
CA SER A 137 -6.06 0.14 -3.46
C SER A 137 -5.36 -0.12 -4.80
N VAL A 138 -5.84 0.50 -5.87
CA VAL A 138 -5.37 0.20 -7.23
C VAL A 138 -4.21 1.10 -7.66
N THR A 139 -4.24 2.39 -7.31
CA THR A 139 -3.24 3.36 -7.78
C THR A 139 -1.80 3.00 -7.38
N PRO A 140 -1.49 2.56 -6.14
CA PRO A 140 -0.14 2.14 -5.79
C PRO A 140 0.39 0.97 -6.63
N ILE A 141 -0.51 0.03 -6.98
CA ILE A 141 -0.19 -1.14 -7.80
C ILE A 141 0.12 -0.70 -9.24
N ILE A 142 -0.74 0.13 -9.83
CA ILE A 142 -0.53 0.66 -11.19
C ILE A 142 0.79 1.42 -11.28
N ILE A 143 1.09 2.30 -10.33
CA ILE A 143 2.36 3.06 -10.32
C ILE A 143 3.56 2.11 -10.25
N SER A 144 3.50 1.08 -9.39
CA SER A 144 4.58 0.10 -9.27
C SER A 144 4.79 -0.70 -10.57
N LEU A 145 3.70 -1.09 -11.25
CA LEU A 145 3.77 -1.79 -12.55
C LEU A 145 4.34 -0.90 -13.65
N ILE A 146 3.93 0.38 -13.73
CA ILE A 146 4.47 1.33 -14.70
C ILE A 146 5.98 1.50 -14.50
N LEU A 147 6.43 1.65 -13.25
CA LEU A 147 7.86 1.76 -12.93
C LEU A 147 8.64 0.51 -13.34
N LEU A 148 8.09 -0.68 -13.11
CA LEU A 148 8.72 -1.94 -13.54
C LEU A 148 8.86 -2.02 -15.07
N ILE A 149 7.82 -1.63 -15.81
CA ILE A 149 7.82 -1.64 -17.28
C ILE A 149 8.87 -0.66 -17.81
N LEU A 150 8.84 0.60 -17.34
CA LEU A 150 9.78 1.64 -17.80
C LEU A 150 11.24 1.26 -17.52
N ILE A 151 11.52 0.67 -16.36
CA ILE A 151 12.88 0.22 -16.04
C ILE A 151 13.27 -0.98 -16.91
N LYS A 152 12.36 -1.93 -17.11
CA LYS A 152 12.62 -3.08 -18.00
C LYS A 152 12.96 -2.61 -19.41
N GLU A 153 12.18 -1.70 -19.99
CA GLU A 153 12.40 -1.23 -21.36
C GLU A 153 13.70 -0.44 -21.53
N ASN A 154 14.14 0.29 -20.49
CA ASN A 154 15.30 1.17 -20.58
C ASN A 154 16.63 0.53 -20.15
N THR A 155 16.61 -0.62 -19.46
CA THR A 155 17.82 -1.15 -18.79
C THR A 155 18.10 -2.63 -19.04
N CYS A 156 17.38 -3.31 -19.96
CA CYS A 156 17.48 -4.76 -20.20
C CYS A 156 17.68 -5.20 -21.66
#